data_AF-A0A927WXB9-F1
#
_entry.id   AF-A0A927WXB9-F1
#
_cell.length_a   1.000
_cell.length_b   1.000
_cell.length_c   1.000
_cell.angle_alpha   90.00
_cell.angle_beta   90.00
_cell.angle_gamma   90.00
#
_symmetry.space_group_name_H-M   'P 1'
#
loop_
_entity.id
_entity.type
_entity.pdbx_description
1 polymer ?
#
loop_
_entity_poly.entity_id
_entity_poly.type
_entity_poly.pdbx_seq_one_letter_code
_entity_poly.pdbx_strand_id
1 'polypeptide(L)'
;MKEFLRNLRESFRTEINKKELLLWAVIGLVVITAVLFVAGGYEFSLALVIESVVMTAVLVLMLVCVKGYGAFLDNYYEKGKKRFNKK
;
A
#
# COMPACT_ATOMS: atom_id res chain seq x y z
N MET A 1 2.55 -18.79 16.04
CA MET A 1 1.72 -18.38 14.88
C MET A 1 0.69 -17.29 15.24
N LYS A 2 -0.09 -17.42 16.32
CA LYS A 2 -1.05 -16.38 16.76
C LYS A 2 -0.38 -15.02 17.10
N GLU A 3 0.77 -15.03 17.77
CA GLU A 3 1.51 -13.79 18.07
C GLU A 3 2.10 -13.11 16.82
N PHE A 4 2.49 -13.89 15.81
CA PHE A 4 3.02 -13.37 14.55
C PHE A 4 1.95 -12.56 13.81
N LEU A 5 0.74 -13.14 13.65
CA LEU A 5 -0.38 -12.46 13.00
C LEU A 5 -0.84 -11.21 13.77
N ARG A 6 -0.75 -11.22 15.11
CA ARG A 6 -1.08 -10.06 15.95
C ARG A 6 -0.09 -8.92 15.74
N ASN A 7 1.21 -9.20 15.78
CA ASN A 7 2.26 -8.21 15.55
C ASN A 7 2.21 -7.62 14.13
N LEU A 8 1.87 -8.47 13.15
CA LEU A 8 1.71 -8.05 11.76
C LEU A 8 0.49 -7.12 11.63
N ARG A 9 -0.66 -7.49 12.20
CA ARG A 9 -1.85 -6.61 12.22
C ARG A 9 -1.60 -5.28 12.93
N GLU A 10 -0.91 -5.28 14.07
CA GLU A 10 -0.58 -4.04 14.79
C GLU A 10 0.37 -3.15 13.97
N SER A 11 1.38 -3.73 13.31
CA SER A 11 2.29 -2.96 12.44
C SER A 11 1.55 -2.27 11.29
N PHE A 12 0.64 -3.00 10.61
CA PHE A 12 -0.21 -2.41 9.59
C PHE A 12 -1.13 -1.33 10.16
N ARG A 13 -1.72 -1.53 11.33
CA ARG A 13 -2.65 -0.55 11.92
C ARG A 13 -1.96 0.76 12.35
N THR A 14 -0.70 0.68 12.78
CA THR A 14 0.03 1.81 13.34
C THR A 14 0.65 2.69 12.25
N GLU A 15 1.14 2.06 11.16
CA GLU A 15 1.84 2.76 10.08
C GLU A 15 0.90 3.37 9.03
N ILE A 16 -0.27 2.77 8.83
CA ILE A 16 -1.20 3.20 7.78
C ILE A 16 -1.95 4.46 8.22
N ASN A 17 -1.48 5.62 7.78
CA ASN A 17 -2.22 6.87 7.93
C ASN A 17 -3.34 6.95 6.88
N LYS A 18 -4.60 7.00 7.33
CA LYS A 18 -5.79 7.10 6.46
C LYS A 18 -5.74 8.29 5.51
N LYS A 19 -5.15 9.42 5.93
CA LYS A 19 -5.01 10.61 5.07
C LYS A 19 -4.02 10.37 3.94
N GLU A 20 -2.93 9.67 4.23
CA GLU A 20 -1.91 9.33 3.24
C GLU A 20 -2.46 8.31 2.23
N LEU A 21 -3.19 7.30 2.72
CA LEU A 21 -3.92 6.34 1.89
C LEU A 21 -4.87 7.03 0.90
N LEU A 22 -5.66 7.99 1.38
CA LEU A 22 -6.59 8.75 0.55
C LEU A 22 -5.82 9.57 -0.51
N LEU A 23 -4.71 10.20 -0.10
CA LEU A 23 -3.86 10.96 -1.01
C LEU A 23 -3.30 10.06 -2.12
N TRP A 24 -2.76 8.89 -1.78
CA TRP A 24 -2.27 7.91 -2.76
C TRP A 24 -3.36 7.38 -3.68
N ALA A 25 -4.58 7.19 -3.16
CA ALA A 25 -5.72 6.80 -3.98
C ALA A 25 -6.09 7.90 -5.00
N VAL A 26 -6.14 9.17 -4.58
CA VAL A 26 -6.44 10.29 -5.48
C VAL A 26 -5.35 10.47 -6.53
N ILE A 27 -4.08 10.45 -6.11
CA ILE A 27 -2.94 10.55 -7.04
C ILE A 27 -2.93 9.37 -8.02
N GLY A 28 -3.10 8.14 -7.51
CA GLY A 28 -3.16 6.94 -8.34
C GLY A 28 -4.28 7.00 -9.38
N LEU A 29 -5.47 7.45 -8.97
CA LEU A 29 -6.61 7.62 -9.87
C LEU A 29 -6.29 8.58 -11.00
N VAL A 30 -5.78 9.77 -10.68
CA VAL A 30 -5.44 10.80 -11.67
C VAL A 30 -4.39 10.27 -12.65
N VAL A 31 -3.33 9.63 -12.16
CA VAL A 31 -2.24 9.11 -13.00
C VAL A 31 -2.74 7.98 -13.90
N ILE A 32 -3.46 7.01 -13.35
CA ILE A 32 -3.93 5.84 -14.11
C ILE A 32 -4.97 6.25 -15.15
N THR A 33 -5.92 7.11 -14.78
CA THR A 33 -6.90 7.64 -15.75
C THR A 33 -6.20 8.41 -16.87
N ALA A 34 -5.18 9.22 -16.56
CA ALA A 34 -4.41 9.94 -17.59
C ALA A 34 -3.66 8.98 -18.53
N VAL A 35 -3.00 7.95 -18.00
CA VAL A 35 -2.29 6.95 -18.80
C VAL A 35 -3.25 6.18 -19.70
N LEU A 36 -4.36 5.70 -19.15
CA LEU A 36 -5.36 4.94 -19.92
C LEU A 36 -6.04 5.83 -20.97
N PHE A 37 -6.30 7.10 -20.67
CA PHE A 37 -6.90 8.04 -21.62
C PHE A 37 -5.97 8.32 -22.82
N VAL A 38 -4.66 8.48 -22.58
CA VAL A 38 -3.67 8.63 -23.65
C VAL A 38 -3.53 7.32 -24.44
N ALA A 39 -3.47 6.17 -23.78
CA ALA A 39 -3.33 4.87 -24.42
C ALA A 39 -4.57 4.48 -25.25
N GLY A 40 -5.76 4.83 -24.78
CA GLY A 40 -7.04 4.59 -25.45
C GLY A 40 -7.38 5.59 -26.55
N GLY A 41 -6.44 6.45 -26.97
CA GLY A 41 -6.66 7.37 -28.09
C GLY A 41 -7.63 8.50 -27.80
N TYR A 42 -7.69 8.99 -26.55
CA TYR A 42 -8.58 10.07 -26.09
C TYR A 42 -10.08 9.71 -26.09
N GLU A 43 -10.43 8.43 -26.26
CA GLU A 43 -11.82 7.99 -26.15
C GLU A 43 -12.23 7.81 -24.69
N PHE A 44 -13.25 8.55 -24.28
CA PHE A 44 -13.83 8.41 -22.95
C PHE A 44 -14.87 7.28 -22.94
N SER A 45 -14.57 6.20 -22.24
CA SER A 45 -15.48 5.05 -22.06
C SER A 45 -15.70 4.75 -20.59
N LEU A 46 -16.91 4.30 -20.23
CA LEU A 46 -17.23 3.84 -18.88
C LEU A 46 -16.30 2.69 -18.45
N ALA A 47 -15.91 1.81 -19.38
CA ALA A 47 -15.00 0.71 -19.12
C ALA A 47 -13.62 1.22 -18.63
N LEU A 48 -13.13 2.30 -19.24
CA LEU A 48 -11.84 2.91 -18.90
C LEU A 48 -11.86 3.54 -17.50
N VAL A 49 -12.99 4.13 -17.11
CA VAL A 49 -13.19 4.63 -15.74
C VAL A 49 -13.13 3.47 -14.75
N ILE A 50 -13.86 2.38 -15.01
CA ILE A 50 -13.87 1.20 -14.13
C ILE A 50 -12.47 0.59 -14.01
N GLU A 51 -11.76 0.41 -15.13
CA GLU A 51 -10.38 -0.09 -15.13
C GLU A 51 -9.46 0.83 -14.33
N SER A 52 -9.57 2.15 -14.48
CA SER A 52 -8.75 3.10 -13.73
C SER A 52 -8.97 3.01 -12.21
N VAL A 53 -10.22 2.83 -11.78
CA VAL A 53 -10.57 2.67 -10.36
C VAL A 53 -10.01 1.35 -9.82
N VAL A 54 -10.17 0.24 -10.55
CA VAL A 54 -9.67 -1.07 -10.14
C VAL A 54 -8.15 -1.08 -10.04
N MET A 55 -7.45 -0.56 -11.05
CA MET A 55 -5.99 -0.45 -11.06
C MET A 55 -5.48 0.45 -9.92
N THR A 56 -6.18 1.53 -9.63
CA THR A 56 -5.84 2.42 -8.49
C THR A 56 -6.00 1.69 -7.16
N ALA A 57 -7.09 0.93 -6.98
CA ALA A 57 -7.30 0.15 -5.76
C ALA A 57 -6.19 -0.89 -5.55
N VAL A 58 -5.77 -1.57 -6.62
CA VAL A 58 -4.64 -2.52 -6.59
C VAL A 58 -3.34 -1.83 -6.20
N LEU A 59 -3.03 -0.67 -6.79
CA LEU A 59 -1.82 0.11 -6.47
C LEU A 59 -1.80 0.54 -4.99
N VAL A 60 -2.92 1.02 -4.47
CA VAL A 60 -3.07 1.40 -3.06
C VAL A 60 -2.87 0.20 -2.14
N LEU A 61 -3.45 -0.96 -2.48
CA LEU A 61 -3.25 -2.21 -1.73
C LEU A 61 -1.78 -2.64 -1.71
N MET A 62 -1.08 -2.55 -2.86
CA MET A 62 0.35 -2.85 -2.93
C MET A 62 1.18 -1.92 -2.04
N LEU A 63 0.92 -0.61 -2.07
CA LEU A 63 1.58 0.37 -1.20
C LEU A 63 1.38 0.06 0.28
N VAL A 64 0.15 -0.28 0.68
CA VAL A 64 -0.17 -0.71 2.05
C VAL A 64 0.62 -1.96 2.43
N CYS A 65 0.65 -2.97 1.56
CA CYS A 65 1.38 -4.20 1.80
C CYS A 65 2.89 -3.96 1.94
N VAL A 66 3.49 -3.14 1.07
CA VAL A 66 4.92 -2.81 1.11
C VAL A 66 5.27 -2.05 2.39
N LYS A 67 4.52 -1.01 2.73
CA LYS A 67 4.75 -0.24 3.97
C LYS A 67 4.56 -1.10 5.21
N GLY A 68 3.47 -1.86 5.27
CA GLY A 68 3.17 -2.72 6.42
C GLY A 68 4.20 -3.85 6.59
N TYR A 69 4.71 -4.40 5.48
CA TYR A 69 5.77 -5.41 5.52
C TYR A 69 7.12 -4.83 5.93
N GLY A 70 7.47 -3.62 5.45
CA GLY A 70 8.66 -2.88 5.90
C GLY A 70 8.68 -2.65 7.41
N ALA A 71 7.59 -2.09 7.95
CA ALA A 71 7.45 -1.86 9.40
C ALA A 71 7.50 -3.17 10.22
N PHE A 72 6.99 -4.27 9.68
CA PHE A 72 7.09 -5.57 10.31
C PHE A 72 8.55 -6.07 10.36
N LEU A 73 9.29 -5.96 9.26
CA LEU A 73 10.70 -6.33 9.20
C LEU A 73 11.55 -5.50 10.16
N ASP A 74 11.37 -4.18 10.18
CA ASP A 74 12.12 -3.27 11.06
C ASP A 74 11.92 -3.64 12.53
N ASN A 75 10.68 -3.89 12.95
CA ASN A 75 10.37 -4.37 14.29
C ASN A 75 10.97 -5.74 14.62
N TYR A 76 11.04 -6.64 13.62
CA TYR A 76 11.66 -7.95 13.78
C TYR A 76 13.18 -7.82 13.98
N TYR A 77 13.85 -7.00 13.16
CA TYR A 77 15.28 -6.73 13.26
C TYR A 77 15.66 -6.01 14.55
N GLU A 78 14.89 -5.01 15.01
CA GLU A 78 15.15 -4.34 16.28
C GLU A 78 15.06 -5.30 17.48
N LYS A 79 14.06 -6.19 17.50
CA LYS A 79 13.93 -7.22 18.54
C LYS A 79 15.09 -8.21 18.51
N GLY A 80 15.57 -8.56 17.31
CA GLY A 80 16.79 -9.37 17.14
C GLY A 80 18.03 -8.67 17.69
N LYS A 81 18.24 -7.39 17.34
CA LYS A 81 19.37 -6.57 17.78
C LYS A 81 19.44 -6.44 19.31
N LYS A 82 18.30 -6.23 19.98
CA LYS A 82 18.21 -6.18 21.46
C LYS A 82 18.54 -7.52 22.14
N ARG A 83 18.36 -8.66 21.46
CA ARG A 83 18.77 -9.98 21.99
C ARG A 83 20.27 -10.25 21.82
N PHE A 84 20.89 -9.75 20.76
CA PHE A 84 22.33 -9.89 20.53
C PHE A 84 23.15 -8.94 21.40
N ASN A 85 22.68 -7.72 21.66
CA ASN A 85 23.38 -6.74 22.50
C ASN A 85 23.28 -7.01 24.02
N LYS A 86 22.75 -8.18 24.42
CA LYS A 86 22.66 -8.66 25.81
C LYS A 86 23.62 -9.82 26.11
N LYS A 87 24.45 -10.23 25.15
CA LYS A 87 25.61 -11.11 25.35
C LYS A 87 26.88 -10.27 25.42
#